data_AF-A0A9E0J3Y8-F1
#
_entry.id   AF-A0A9E0J3Y8-F1
#
_cell.length_a   1.000
_cell.length_b   1.000
_cell.length_c   1.000
_cell.angle_alpha   90.00
_cell.angle_beta   90.00
_cell.angle_gamma   90.00
#
_symmetry.space_group_name_H-M   'P 1'
#
loop_
_entity.id
_entity.type
_entity.pdbx_description
1 polymer ?
#
loop_
_entity_poly.entity_id
_entity_poly.type
_entity_poly.pdbx_seq_one_letter_code
_entity_poly.pdbx_strand_id
1 'polypeptide(L)'
;MSTTEGFKTTIDVRSIAPRERHPLIFSTFDGLAPGEGLLLVNDHDPKPLFYQFHSESRGEFTWDYLEQGPEVWRVRIGKAVKPAVASPCCSQAV
;
A
#
# COMPACT_ATOMS: atom_id res chain seq x y z
N MET A 1 3.43 -5.12 -25.56
CA MET A 1 2.25 -5.17 -24.67
C MET A 1 2.81 -5.09 -23.25
N SER A 2 3.00 -3.88 -22.73
CA SER A 2 3.63 -3.66 -21.43
C SER A 2 2.53 -3.22 -20.48
N THR A 3 2.12 -4.11 -19.59
CA THR A 3 1.05 -3.89 -18.61
C THR A 3 1.46 -2.76 -17.67
N THR A 4 0.96 -1.56 -17.94
CA THR A 4 1.04 -0.40 -17.05
C THR A 4 0.01 -0.58 -15.94
N GLU A 5 0.32 -1.40 -14.95
CA GLU A 5 -0.38 -1.33 -13.67
C GLU A 5 0.30 -0.23 -12.85
N GLY A 6 -0.11 1.01 -13.15
CA GLY A 6 0.59 2.23 -12.74
C GLY A 6 0.67 2.39 -11.23
N PHE A 7 1.88 2.49 -10.70
CA PHE A 7 2.11 3.01 -9.36
C PHE A 7 1.90 4.53 -9.39
N LYS A 8 1.11 5.05 -8.46
CA LYS A 8 0.92 6.50 -8.32
C LYS A 8 2.19 7.20 -7.85
N THR A 9 2.89 6.56 -6.91
CA THR A 9 4.13 7.05 -6.31
C THR A 9 5.11 5.90 -6.16
N THR A 10 6.41 6.18 -6.37
CA THR A 10 7.51 5.27 -6.04
C THR A 10 8.32 5.88 -4.89
N ILE A 11 8.56 5.10 -3.84
CA ILE A 11 9.36 5.47 -2.68
C ILE A 11 10.58 4.56 -2.62
N ASP A 12 11.76 5.14 -2.84
CA ASP A 12 13.04 4.47 -2.64
C ASP A 12 13.55 4.78 -1.22
N VAL A 13 13.49 3.80 -0.32
CA VAL A 13 13.89 4.00 1.08
C VAL A 13 15.41 3.96 1.30
N ARG A 14 16.17 3.48 0.31
CA ARG A 14 17.64 3.44 0.36
C ARG A 14 18.22 4.85 0.42
N SER A 15 17.53 5.81 -0.21
CA SER A 15 17.91 7.21 -0.25
C SER A 15 17.35 8.05 0.93
N ILE A 16 16.56 7.43 1.82
CA ILE A 16 15.81 8.13 2.88
C ILE A 16 16.33 7.69 4.26
N ALA A 17 16.45 8.66 5.17
CA ALA A 17 16.88 8.41 6.54
C ALA A 17 15.91 7.44 7.26
N PRO A 18 16.40 6.46 8.05
CA PRO A 18 15.56 5.42 8.68
C PRO A 18 14.34 5.94 9.43
N ARG A 19 14.49 7.06 10.15
CA ARG A 19 13.43 7.72 10.91
C ARG A 19 12.31 8.31 10.05
N GLU A 20 12.59 8.64 8.79
CA GLU A 20 11.67 9.29 7.85
C GLU A 20 10.96 8.28 6.93
N ARG A 21 11.49 7.05 6.80
CA ARG A 21 10.93 6.01 5.92
C ARG A 21 9.49 5.69 6.27
N HIS A 22 9.23 5.28 7.52
CA HIS A 22 7.88 4.89 7.94
C HIS A 22 6.85 6.03 7.80
N PRO A 23 7.05 7.22 8.39
CA PRO A 23 6.04 8.29 8.28
C PRO A 23 5.79 8.69 6.83
N LEU A 24 6.81 8.71 5.96
CA LEU A 24 6.62 9.02 4.55
C LEU A 24 5.77 7.96 3.82
N ILE A 25 6.05 6.67 4.05
CA ILE A 25 5.31 5.58 3.40
C ILE A 25 3.85 5.59 3.85
N PHE A 26 3.59 5.73 5.15
CA PHE A 26 2.23 5.79 5.68
C PHE A 26 1.47 7.03 5.20
N SER A 27 2.11 8.21 5.21
CA SER A 27 1.48 9.44 4.71
C SER A 27 1.18 9.35 3.21
N THR A 28 2.08 8.75 2.42
CA THR A 28 1.85 8.52 0.99
C THR A 28 0.69 7.55 0.78
N PHE A 29 0.66 6.44 1.53
CA PHE A 29 -0.40 5.44 1.45
C PHE A 29 -1.77 6.03 1.82
N ASP A 30 -1.84 6.84 2.87
CA ASP A 30 -3.07 7.50 3.30
C ASP A 30 -3.66 8.38 2.19
N GLY A 31 -2.81 9.11 1.47
CA GLY A 31 -3.17 9.93 0.30
C GLY A 31 -3.47 9.18 -1.00
N LEU A 32 -3.40 7.84 -1.02
CA LEU A 32 -3.83 7.04 -2.17
C LEU A 32 -5.36 6.95 -2.22
N ALA A 33 -5.91 6.98 -3.44
CA ALA A 33 -7.29 6.60 -3.67
C ALA A 33 -7.43 5.06 -3.62
N PRO A 34 -8.61 4.53 -3.27
CA PRO A 34 -8.86 3.10 -3.32
C PRO A 34 -8.62 2.55 -4.73
N GLY A 35 -7.81 1.49 -4.84
CA GLY A 35 -7.40 0.88 -6.11
C GLY A 35 -6.06 1.39 -6.63
N GLU A 36 -5.54 2.50 -6.10
CA GLU A 36 -4.18 2.96 -6.38
C GLU A 36 -3.15 2.22 -5.53
N GLY A 37 -1.92 2.18 -6.01
CA GLY A 37 -0.80 1.60 -5.27
C GLY A 37 0.47 2.44 -5.36
N LEU A 38 1.31 2.29 -4.35
CA LEU A 38 2.66 2.83 -4.32
C LEU A 38 3.69 1.71 -4.47
N LEU A 39 4.83 2.03 -5.07
CA LEU A 39 5.97 1.13 -5.20
C LEU A 39 6.99 1.45 -4.12
N LEU A 40 7.24 0.52 -3.22
CA LEU A 40 8.31 0.57 -2.23
C LEU A 40 9.54 -0.16 -2.77
N VAL A 41 10.70 0.52 -2.78
CA VAL A 41 11.99 -0.06 -3.14
C VAL A 41 12.90 -0.04 -1.91
N ASN A 42 13.28 -1.23 -1.42
CA ASN A 42 14.11 -1.44 -0.24
C ASN A 42 15.33 -2.32 -0.54
N ASP A 43 16.39 -2.19 0.26
CA ASP A 43 17.59 -3.05 0.17
C ASP A 43 17.45 -4.40 0.91
N HIS A 44 16.37 -4.58 1.68
CA HIS A 44 16.07 -5.80 2.42
C HIS A 44 14.56 -6.06 2.50
N ASP A 45 14.20 -7.23 3.01
CA ASP A 45 12.82 -7.67 3.20
C ASP A 45 12.03 -6.74 4.17
N PRO A 46 10.99 -6.02 3.70
CA PRO A 46 10.23 -5.07 4.52
C PRO A 46 9.15 -5.75 5.41
N LYS A 47 9.43 -6.93 5.95
CA LYS A 47 8.52 -7.66 6.88
C LYS A 47 8.05 -6.82 8.08
N PRO A 48 8.91 -6.08 8.79
CA PRO A 48 8.46 -5.27 9.93
C PRO A 48 7.39 -4.24 9.52
N LEU A 49 7.56 -3.66 8.34
CA LEU A 49 6.61 -2.69 7.77
C LEU A 49 5.28 -3.36 7.42
N PHE A 50 5.30 -4.56 6.86
CA PHE A 50 4.09 -5.34 6.60
C PHE A 50 3.25 -5.56 7.87
N TYR A 51 3.86 -5.97 8.98
CA TYR A 51 3.14 -6.18 10.25
C TYR A 51 2.57 -4.88 10.81
N GLN A 52 3.26 -3.75 10.61
CA GLN A 52 2.75 -2.44 11.00
C GLN A 52 1.52 -2.06 10.16
N PHE A 53 1.57 -2.22 8.83
CA PHE A 53 0.42 -2.04 7.96
C PHE A 53 -0.75 -2.95 8.33
N HIS A 54 -0.47 -4.20 8.65
CA HIS A 54 -1.48 -5.16 9.09
C HIS A 54 -2.19 -4.72 10.38
N SER A 55 -1.45 -4.12 11.31
CA SER A 55 -2.00 -3.59 12.57
C SER A 55 -2.81 -2.32 12.36
N GLU A 56 -2.30 -1.38 11.55
CA GLU A 56 -2.92 -0.06 11.36
C GLU A 56 -4.09 -0.08 10.37
N SER A 57 -3.97 -0.82 9.25
CA SER A 57 -4.91 -0.78 8.14
C SER A 57 -5.87 -1.97 8.08
N ARG A 58 -5.91 -2.86 9.07
CA ARG A 58 -6.90 -3.96 9.27
C ARG A 58 -7.56 -4.56 8.00
N GLY A 59 -6.77 -4.86 6.96
CA GLY A 59 -7.26 -5.47 5.71
C GLY A 59 -7.67 -4.50 4.58
N GLU A 60 -7.36 -3.21 4.71
CA GLU A 60 -7.61 -2.15 3.72
C GLU A 60 -6.43 -1.89 2.78
N PHE A 61 -5.46 -2.82 2.75
CA PHE A 61 -4.28 -2.71 1.91
C PHE A 61 -4.01 -4.04 1.20
N THR A 62 -3.35 -3.96 0.05
CA THR A 62 -2.78 -5.08 -0.69
C THR A 62 -1.27 -5.02 -0.60
N TRP A 63 -0.63 -6.17 -0.63
CA TRP A 63 0.82 -6.30 -0.52
C TRP A 63 1.32 -7.30 -1.55
N ASP A 64 1.87 -6.77 -2.63
CA ASP A 64 2.29 -7.56 -3.78
C ASP A 64 3.81 -7.43 -3.94
N TYR A 65 4.54 -8.53 -3.79
CA TYR A 65 5.97 -8.54 -4.05
C TYR A 65 6.22 -8.59 -5.56
N LEU A 66 6.83 -7.54 -6.10
CA LEU A 66 7.23 -7.48 -7.51
C LEU A 66 8.63 -8.03 -7.72
N GLU A 67 9.52 -7.80 -6.76
CA GLU A 67 10.91 -8.25 -6.81
C GLU A 67 11.36 -8.63 -5.41
N GLN A 68 11.93 -9.83 -5.29
CA GLN A 68 12.43 -10.39 -4.03
C GLN A 68 13.88 -10.82 -4.30
N GLY A 69 14.80 -9.86 -4.40
CA GLY A 69 16.23 -10.13 -4.56
C GLY A 69 16.90 -10.40 -3.21
N PRO A 70 18.22 -10.64 -3.19
CA PRO A 70 19.07 -10.25 -2.07
C PRO A 70 19.54 -8.80 -2.18
N GLU A 71 19.54 -8.21 -3.38
CA GLU A 71 20.06 -6.85 -3.64
C GLU A 71 18.97 -5.76 -3.61
N VAL A 72 17.78 -6.08 -4.12
CA VAL A 72 16.65 -5.14 -4.20
C VAL A 72 15.34 -5.87 -3.92
N TRP A 73 14.52 -5.23 -3.10
CA TRP A 73 13.17 -5.66 -2.77
C TRP A 73 12.18 -4.61 -3.27
N ARG A 74 11.28 -5.01 -4.16
CA ARG A 74 10.24 -4.14 -4.71
C ARG A 74 8.88 -4.67 -4.30
N VAL A 75 8.15 -3.87 -3.54
CA VAL A 75 6.83 -4.21 -3.03
C VAL A 75 5.84 -3.17 -3.50
N ARG A 76 4.76 -3.62 -4.10
CA ARG A 76 3.59 -2.79 -4.39
C ARG A 76 2.67 -2.84 -3.18
N ILE A 77 2.41 -1.68 -2.60
CA ILE A 77 1.44 -1.50 -1.51
C ILE A 77 0.23 -0.80 -2.11
N GLY A 78 -0.86 -1.53 -2.29
CA GLY A 78 -2.11 -1.01 -2.84
C GLY A 78 -3.10 -0.65 -1.75
N LYS A 79 -3.94 0.36 -1.97
CA LYS A 79 -5.08 0.63 -1.08
C LYS A 79 -6.26 -0.19 -1.57
N ALA A 80 -6.80 -1.06 -0.72
CA ALA A 80 -7.89 -1.93 -1.10
C ALA A 80 -9.12 -1.08 -1.46
N VAL A 81 -9.76 -1.39 -2.59
CA VAL A 81 -11.09 -0.86 -2.88
C VAL A 81 -12.03 -1.58 -1.93
N LYS A 82 -12.32 -0.99 -0.76
CA LYS A 82 -13.49 -1.43 -0.01
C LYS A 82 -14.67 -1.28 -0.97
N PRO A 83 -15.45 -2.34 -1.26
CA PRO A 83 -16.74 -2.11 -1.87
C PRO A 83 -17.47 -1.22 -0.87
N ALA A 84 -17.75 0.02 -1.27
CA ALA A 84 -18.60 0.89 -0.49
C ALA A 84 -19.89 0.09 -0.28
N VAL A 85 -20.07 -0.43 0.92
CA VAL A 85 -21.33 -1.02 1.33
C VAL A 85 -22.30 0.14 1.30
N ALA A 86 -22.96 0.32 0.16
CA ALA A 86 -24.18 1.08 0.07
C ALA A 86 -25.11 0.42 1.07
N SER A 87 -25.23 0.99 2.26
CA SER A 87 -26.30 0.63 3.18
C SER A 87 -27.59 0.75 2.39
N PRO A 88 -28.38 -0.32 2.19
CA PRO A 88 -29.72 -0.15 1.67
C PRO A 88 -30.51 0.55 2.77
N CYS A 89 -30.62 1.88 2.66
CA CYS A 89 -31.68 2.64 3.28
C CYS A 89 -32.98 2.16 2.60
N CYS A 90 -33.58 1.08 3.10
CA CYS A 90 -34.88 0.63 2.64
C CYS A 90 -35.91 0.93 3.73
N SER A 91 -36.69 1.96 3.47
CA SER A 91 -37.91 2.37 4.14
C SER A 91 -39.01 1.30 4.07
N GLN A 92 -39.61 0.97 5.21
CA GLN A 92 -41.02 0.58 5.35
C GLN A 92 -41.35 0.64 6.85
N ALA A 93 -42.19 1.54 7.39
CA ALA A 93 -43.56 1.89 7.02
C ALA A 93 -44.49 0.67 6.98
N VAL A 94 -44.97 0.27 8.16
CA VAL A 94 -46.32 -0.26 8.38
C VAL A 94 -46.80 0.16 9.76
#